data_AF-A0A928CLK9-F1
#
_entry.id   AF-A0A928CLK9-F1
#
_cell.length_a   1.000
_cell.length_b   1.000
_cell.length_c   1.000
_cell.angle_alpha   90.00
_cell.angle_beta   90.00
_cell.angle_gamma   90.00
#
_symmetry.space_group_name_H-M   'P 1'
#
loop_
_entity.id
_entity.type
_entity.pdbx_description
1 polymer ?
#
loop_
_entity_poly.entity_id
_entity_poly.type
_entity_poly.pdbx_seq_one_letter_code
_entity_poly.pdbx_strand_id
1 'polypeptide(L)'
;MKIFSVKGWQFGIAAFILMIPLFFSRGRAEDAESSGKAAESEVFVDLKLKGAEQLDEILVLKKKVAELEALEQSLRKEKSNLAAERDLLRQELFDAINQVESQNADLRRLELSVAGLLADGVMPGVPVREARLVEAIREITKRGRDLAVLSAEFCTEVDAVVKSLPAGNLEGVRLRLKIDEVLGASRKFSAVSQWDIESSPVSRCRLTAVNVELNFVVLPVGYSHGVFNGLMLYVPGKTAASAPVKLRVFATRSHTAAAQVADGDIRTLSPGMEAVTDLQQTIK
;
A
#
# COMPACT_ATOMS: atom_id res chain seq x y z
N MET A 1 12.87 -14.84 -18.32
CA MET A 1 13.06 -15.44 -16.98
C MET A 1 14.36 -14.90 -16.40
N LYS A 2 14.30 -13.86 -15.56
CA LYS A 2 15.41 -13.35 -14.75
C LYS A 2 14.82 -12.95 -13.40
N ILE A 3 15.27 -13.62 -12.35
CA ILE A 3 14.89 -13.41 -10.96
C ILE A 3 15.86 -12.34 -10.43
N PHE A 4 15.36 -11.17 -10.04
CA PHE A 4 16.15 -10.19 -9.29
C PHE A 4 15.78 -10.25 -7.80
N SER A 5 16.81 -10.61 -7.04
CA SER A 5 16.85 -10.69 -5.58
C SER A 5 16.77 -9.30 -4.97
N VAL A 6 15.76 -9.05 -4.13
CA VAL A 6 15.61 -7.83 -3.33
C VAL A 6 15.99 -8.16 -1.89
N LYS A 7 17.24 -7.87 -1.51
CA LYS A 7 17.70 -8.07 -0.12
C LYS A 7 18.66 -7.00 0.42
N GLY A 8 18.69 -5.81 -0.18
CA GLY A 8 19.65 -4.75 0.21
C GLY A 8 19.06 -3.44 0.74
N TRP A 9 17.74 -3.24 0.72
CA TRP A 9 17.18 -1.87 0.71
C TRP A 9 16.62 -1.35 2.04
N GLN A 10 16.91 -1.98 3.17
CA GLN A 10 16.38 -1.55 4.48
C GLN A 10 17.40 -0.86 5.40
N PHE A 11 18.69 -0.79 5.05
CA PHE A 11 19.70 -0.17 5.92
C PHE A 11 20.03 1.30 5.59
N GLY A 12 19.61 1.82 4.43
CA GLY A 12 19.96 3.19 4.01
C GLY A 12 19.11 4.31 4.62
N ILE A 13 17.90 4.01 5.10
CA ILE A 13 16.92 5.04 5.50
C ILE A 13 17.10 5.46 6.98
N ALA A 14 17.63 4.58 7.82
CA ALA A 14 17.79 4.85 9.26
C ALA A 14 18.93 5.85 9.59
N ALA A 15 19.93 6.00 8.71
CA ALA A 15 21.08 6.89 8.96
C ALA A 15 20.77 8.37 8.65
N PHE A 16 19.75 8.66 7.84
CA PHE A 16 19.50 10.02 7.35
C PHE A 16 18.63 10.86 8.29
N ILE A 17 17.90 10.23 9.21
CA ILE A 17 16.94 10.91 10.09
C ILE A 17 17.60 11.43 11.39
N LEU A 18 18.85 11.05 11.69
CA LEU A 18 19.52 11.39 12.97
C LEU A 18 20.54 12.54 12.89
N MET A 19 20.75 13.17 11.71
CA MET A 19 21.80 14.19 11.50
C MET A 19 21.29 15.61 11.23
N ILE A 20 20.04 15.92 11.59
CA ILE A 20 19.46 17.27 11.49
C ILE A 20 18.67 17.48 12.80
N PRO A 21 19.21 18.13 13.86
CA PRO A 21 19.65 19.54 13.81
C PRO A 21 20.76 19.93 14.83
N LEU A 22 21.86 20.60 14.42
CA LEU A 22 22.78 21.25 15.39
C LEU A 22 23.40 22.60 14.96
N PHE A 23 22.94 23.25 13.89
CA PHE A 23 23.52 24.53 13.46
C PHE A 23 22.47 25.64 13.33
N PHE A 24 21.90 26.08 14.44
CA PHE A 24 21.31 27.42 14.58
C PHE A 24 21.26 27.83 16.06
N SER A 25 22.24 28.64 16.50
CA SER A 25 22.05 29.80 17.41
C SER A 25 23.38 30.27 18.02
N ARG A 26 23.82 31.49 17.64
CA ARG A 26 24.24 32.59 18.53
C ARG A 26 25.07 33.61 17.74
N GLY A 27 24.42 34.70 17.35
CA GLY A 27 25.08 36.00 17.34
C GLY A 27 24.90 36.66 18.70
N ARG A 28 25.94 37.28 19.24
CA ARG A 28 25.83 38.45 20.13
C ARG A 28 27.15 39.21 20.17
N ALA A 29 27.05 40.52 20.01
CA ALA A 29 28.09 41.53 20.04
C ALA A 29 28.68 41.74 21.45
N GLU A 30 29.91 42.25 21.50
CA GLU A 30 30.45 43.06 22.60
C GLU A 30 31.31 44.19 22.01
N ASP A 31 30.95 45.42 22.40
CA ASP A 31 31.73 46.64 22.30
C ASP A 31 32.33 46.99 23.68
N ALA A 32 33.43 47.74 23.63
CA ALA A 32 33.89 48.78 24.57
C ALA A 32 35.17 48.55 25.42
N GLU A 33 36.18 49.39 25.08
CA GLU A 33 37.03 50.22 25.95
C GLU A 33 38.08 49.56 26.89
N SER A 34 39.27 50.08 27.18
CA SER A 34 40.00 51.32 26.90
C SER A 34 41.48 51.14 27.33
N SER A 35 42.41 51.97 26.83
CA SER A 35 43.25 52.86 27.65
C SER A 35 44.48 53.35 26.86
N GLY A 36 44.64 54.68 26.84
CA GLY A 36 45.81 55.34 26.24
C GLY A 36 46.96 55.50 27.22
N LYS A 37 48.14 55.80 26.67
CA LYS A 37 49.16 56.69 27.24
C LYS A 37 50.06 57.22 26.13
N ALA A 38 50.24 58.54 26.15
CA ALA A 38 51.13 59.29 25.28
C ALA A 38 52.56 59.32 25.85
N ALA A 39 53.55 59.38 24.95
CA ALA A 39 54.82 60.08 25.14
C ALA A 39 55.50 60.30 23.76
N GLU A 40 56.12 61.45 23.61
CA GLU A 40 56.57 62.08 22.36
C GLU A 40 57.93 61.57 21.84
N SER A 41 58.08 61.74 20.52
CA SER A 41 59.29 62.02 19.72
C SER A 41 60.62 61.34 20.04
N GLU A 42 61.12 60.57 19.09
CA GLU A 42 62.37 60.90 18.39
C GLU A 42 62.44 60.16 17.05
N VAL A 43 62.56 60.94 15.98
CA VAL A 43 62.70 60.48 14.59
C VAL A 43 64.17 60.09 14.39
N PHE A 44 64.46 58.79 14.47
CA PHE A 44 65.61 58.21 13.80
C PHE A 44 65.11 57.23 12.75
N VAL A 45 65.24 57.69 11.51
CA VAL A 45 64.82 56.98 10.31
C VAL A 45 65.92 56.00 9.93
N ASP A 46 65.87 54.79 10.48
CA ASP A 46 66.49 53.62 9.83
C ASP A 46 65.50 53.07 8.79
N LEU A 47 65.42 53.78 7.66
CA LEU A 47 64.78 53.30 6.44
C LEU A 47 65.67 52.25 5.80
N LYS A 48 65.61 51.03 6.33
CA LYS A 48 65.91 49.77 5.62
C LYS A 48 65.54 48.61 6.54
N LEU A 49 64.40 47.95 6.25
CA LEU A 49 64.06 46.53 6.50
C LEU A 49 62.57 46.28 6.86
N LYS A 50 61.83 47.23 7.48
CA LYS A 50 60.39 47.03 7.79
C LYS A 50 59.48 46.90 6.56
N GLY A 51 59.83 47.57 5.45
CA GLY A 51 59.07 47.47 4.20
C GLY A 51 59.21 46.10 3.52
N ALA A 52 60.31 45.38 3.75
CA ALA A 52 60.52 44.07 3.14
C ALA A 52 59.68 42.99 3.84
N GLU A 53 59.64 42.98 5.17
CA GLU A 53 58.83 42.05 5.96
C GLU A 53 57.32 42.25 5.72
N GLN A 54 56.87 43.50 5.64
CA GLN A 54 55.47 43.81 5.31
C GLN A 54 55.09 43.40 3.87
N LEU A 55 56.03 43.48 2.92
CA LEU A 55 55.79 43.02 1.55
C LEU A 55 55.72 41.49 1.45
N ASP A 56 56.54 40.77 2.23
CA ASP A 56 56.50 39.32 2.30
C ASP A 56 55.20 38.83 2.95
N GLU A 57 54.73 39.48 4.01
CA GLU A 57 53.43 39.20 4.62
C GLU A 57 52.27 39.47 3.65
N ILE A 58 52.31 40.58 2.91
CA ILE A 58 51.31 40.89 1.87
C ILE A 58 51.34 39.82 0.75
N LEU A 59 52.52 39.33 0.36
CA LEU A 59 52.64 38.26 -0.63
C LEU A 59 52.06 36.94 -0.13
N VAL A 60 52.30 36.58 1.14
CA VAL A 60 51.73 35.38 1.76
C VAL A 60 50.21 35.49 1.89
N LEU A 61 49.71 36.65 2.29
CA LEU A 61 48.26 36.90 2.39
C LEU A 61 47.59 36.86 1.02
N LYS A 62 48.20 37.44 -0.02
CA LYS A 62 47.69 37.35 -1.40
C LYS A 62 47.62 35.91 -1.90
N LYS A 63 48.62 35.07 -1.58
CA LYS A 63 48.60 33.64 -1.92
C LYS A 63 47.46 32.91 -1.21
N LYS A 64 47.26 33.16 0.09
CA LYS A 64 46.15 32.58 0.85
C LYS A 64 44.78 33.03 0.35
N VAL A 65 44.63 34.30 -0.04
CA VAL A 65 43.39 34.81 -0.64
C VAL A 65 43.13 34.12 -1.99
N ALA A 66 44.15 33.96 -2.83
CA ALA A 66 44.00 33.23 -4.09
C ALA A 66 43.62 31.74 -3.89
N GLU A 67 44.19 31.08 -2.89
CA GLU A 67 43.83 29.70 -2.50
C GLU A 67 42.39 29.61 -1.99
N LEU A 68 41.96 30.54 -1.14
CA LEU A 68 40.59 30.61 -0.63
C LEU A 68 39.57 30.91 -1.74
N GLU A 69 39.89 31.82 -2.65
CA GLU A 69 39.06 32.12 -3.82
C GLU A 69 38.92 30.90 -4.74
N ALA A 70 40.00 30.13 -4.94
CA ALA A 70 39.96 28.88 -5.71
C ALA A 70 39.08 27.81 -5.03
N LEU A 71 39.17 27.69 -3.71
CA LEU A 71 38.32 26.77 -2.92
C LEU A 71 36.85 27.22 -2.89
N GLU A 72 36.57 28.53 -2.82
CA GLU A 72 35.21 29.02 -2.95
C GLU A 72 34.63 28.72 -4.32
N GLN A 73 35.42 28.87 -5.39
CA GLN A 73 34.98 28.54 -6.74
C GLN A 73 34.72 27.04 -6.91
N SER A 74 35.53 26.16 -6.33
CA SER A 74 35.28 24.71 -6.38
C SER A 74 34.03 24.35 -5.58
N LEU A 75 33.86 24.88 -4.37
CA LEU A 75 32.67 24.66 -3.55
C LEU A 75 31.39 25.20 -4.20
N ARG A 76 31.46 26.33 -4.91
CA ARG A 76 30.31 26.86 -5.68
C ARG A 76 29.93 25.91 -6.82
N LYS A 77 30.91 25.35 -7.53
CA LYS A 77 30.67 24.35 -8.58
C LYS A 77 30.09 23.06 -8.03
N GLU A 78 30.60 22.57 -6.90
CA GLU A 78 30.04 21.39 -6.23
C GLU A 78 28.60 21.64 -5.77
N LYS A 79 28.33 22.81 -5.15
CA LYS A 79 26.95 23.19 -4.78
C LYS A 79 26.02 23.27 -5.99
N SER A 80 26.46 23.82 -7.12
CA SER A 80 25.64 23.86 -8.32
C SER A 80 25.41 22.46 -8.91
N ASN A 81 26.43 21.59 -8.88
CA ASN A 81 26.30 20.22 -9.37
C ASN A 81 25.34 19.41 -8.48
N LEU A 82 25.47 19.50 -7.15
CA LEU A 82 24.56 18.86 -6.21
C LEU A 82 23.12 19.38 -6.33
N ALA A 83 22.95 20.68 -6.62
CA ALA A 83 21.62 21.24 -6.88
C ALA A 83 21.01 20.66 -8.16
N ALA A 84 21.80 20.50 -9.23
CA ALA A 84 21.36 19.88 -10.48
C ALA A 84 21.03 18.39 -10.29
N GLU A 85 21.86 17.62 -9.57
CA GLU A 85 21.59 16.22 -9.24
C GLU A 85 20.32 16.07 -8.40
N ARG A 86 20.12 16.94 -7.40
CA ARG A 86 18.88 16.95 -6.61
C ARG A 86 17.66 17.17 -7.48
N ASP A 87 17.74 18.08 -8.44
CA ASP A 87 16.62 18.41 -9.31
C ASP A 87 16.32 17.28 -10.31
N LEU A 88 17.34 16.60 -10.82
CA LEU A 88 17.19 15.37 -11.61
C LEU A 88 16.55 14.25 -10.80
N LEU A 89 17.03 13.98 -9.59
CA LEU A 89 16.46 12.96 -8.71
C LEU A 89 15.00 13.26 -8.34
N ARG A 90 14.66 14.54 -8.16
CA ARG A 90 13.26 14.94 -7.95
C ARG A 90 12.40 14.67 -9.17
N GLN A 91 12.89 14.95 -10.37
CA GLN A 91 12.17 14.63 -11.61
C GLN A 91 11.96 13.11 -11.76
N GLU A 92 13.01 12.32 -11.57
CA GLU A 92 12.92 10.85 -11.62
C GLU A 92 11.93 10.29 -10.57
N LEU A 93 11.90 10.87 -9.36
CA LEU A 93 10.94 10.51 -8.33
C LEU A 93 9.50 10.84 -8.75
N PHE A 94 9.27 12.02 -9.34
CA PHE A 94 7.94 12.38 -9.85
C PHE A 94 7.50 11.44 -10.97
N ASP A 95 8.38 11.11 -11.90
CA ASP A 95 8.08 10.18 -12.99
C ASP A 95 7.78 8.78 -12.47
N ALA A 96 8.54 8.29 -11.49
CA ALA A 96 8.29 7.01 -10.84
C ALA A 96 6.94 6.98 -10.11
N ILE A 97 6.60 8.06 -9.39
CA ILE A 97 5.31 8.19 -8.71
C ILE A 97 4.17 8.18 -9.75
N ASN A 98 4.28 8.98 -10.81
CA ASN A 98 3.27 9.05 -11.86
C ASN A 98 3.08 7.68 -12.55
N GLN A 99 4.16 6.93 -12.76
CA GLN A 99 4.09 5.58 -13.34
C GLN A 99 3.39 4.58 -12.39
N VAL A 100 3.63 4.68 -11.08
CA VAL A 100 2.94 3.84 -10.09
C VAL A 100 1.46 4.22 -9.99
N GLU A 101 1.13 5.52 -10.04
CA GLU A 101 -0.26 5.99 -10.04
C GLU A 101 -1.02 5.52 -11.29
N SER A 102 -0.39 5.59 -12.47
CA SER A 102 -1.00 5.09 -13.71
C SER A 102 -1.21 3.58 -13.65
N GLN A 103 -0.22 2.82 -13.17
CA GLN A 103 -0.37 1.37 -12.99
C GLN A 103 -1.47 1.02 -11.99
N ASN A 104 -1.60 1.78 -10.89
CA ASN A 104 -2.68 1.57 -9.92
C ASN A 104 -4.06 1.90 -10.51
N ALA A 105 -4.17 2.92 -11.35
CA ALA A 105 -5.42 3.24 -12.04
C ALA A 105 -5.80 2.12 -13.03
N ASP A 106 -4.84 1.59 -13.77
CA ASP A 106 -5.04 0.45 -14.69
C ASP A 106 -5.45 -0.81 -13.93
N LEU A 107 -4.80 -1.10 -12.80
CA LEU A 107 -5.17 -2.23 -11.93
C LEU A 107 -6.59 -2.08 -11.39
N ARG A 108 -6.97 -0.90 -10.87
CA ARG A 108 -8.34 -0.65 -10.41
C ARG A 108 -9.35 -0.83 -11.54
N ARG A 109 -9.03 -0.36 -12.74
CA ARG A 109 -9.89 -0.54 -13.91
C ARG A 109 -10.08 -2.02 -14.25
N LEU A 110 -9.01 -2.81 -14.20
CA LEU A 110 -9.06 -4.24 -14.48
C LEU A 110 -9.79 -5.01 -13.36
N GLU A 111 -9.54 -4.65 -12.10
CA GLU A 111 -10.29 -5.20 -10.97
C GLU A 111 -11.79 -4.95 -11.16
N LEU A 112 -12.16 -3.73 -11.54
CA LEU A 112 -13.54 -3.30 -11.82
C LEU A 112 -14.13 -3.80 -13.16
N SER A 113 -13.32 -4.37 -14.07
CA SER A 113 -13.83 -5.01 -15.28
C SER A 113 -14.04 -6.52 -15.09
N VAL A 114 -13.21 -7.17 -14.27
CA VAL A 114 -13.32 -8.59 -13.87
C VAL A 114 -14.59 -8.85 -13.03
N ALA A 115 -14.69 -8.33 -11.82
CA ALA A 115 -15.89 -7.57 -11.44
C ALA A 115 -17.36 -7.99 -11.66
N GLY A 116 -18.27 -7.23 -12.29
CA GLY A 116 -18.30 -6.74 -13.67
C GLY A 116 -18.70 -7.91 -14.54
N LEU A 117 -17.73 -8.52 -15.22
CA LEU A 117 -17.90 -9.84 -15.84
C LEU A 117 -18.36 -10.93 -14.85
N LEU A 118 -17.86 -10.92 -13.61
CA LEU A 118 -18.24 -11.91 -12.60
C LEU A 118 -19.69 -11.70 -12.17
N ALA A 119 -20.08 -10.44 -11.92
CA ALA A 119 -21.41 -10.03 -11.45
C ALA A 119 -22.52 -10.16 -12.51
N ASP A 120 -22.31 -9.59 -13.71
CA ASP A 120 -23.37 -9.41 -14.71
C ASP A 120 -23.18 -10.31 -15.94
N GLY A 121 -22.11 -11.09 -16.01
CA GLY A 121 -21.80 -11.98 -17.14
C GLY A 121 -21.32 -11.27 -18.40
N VAL A 122 -21.78 -10.03 -18.67
CA VAL A 122 -21.35 -9.20 -19.80
C VAL A 122 -21.45 -7.71 -19.43
N MET A 123 -20.32 -7.07 -19.12
CA MET A 123 -20.26 -5.60 -19.03
C MET A 123 -19.97 -5.00 -20.42
N PRO A 124 -20.71 -3.96 -20.85
CA PRO A 124 -20.42 -3.24 -22.09
C PRO A 124 -19.11 -2.45 -21.93
N GLY A 125 -18.07 -2.81 -22.71
CA GLY A 125 -16.78 -2.09 -22.75
C GLY A 125 -15.58 -2.85 -22.19
N VAL A 126 -15.74 -4.12 -21.77
CA VAL A 126 -14.60 -4.95 -21.36
C VAL A 126 -13.80 -5.42 -22.60
N PRO A 127 -12.47 -5.27 -22.62
CA PRO A 127 -11.66 -5.78 -23.72
C PRO A 127 -11.80 -7.30 -23.82
N VAL A 128 -11.99 -7.80 -25.04
CA VAL A 128 -12.23 -9.23 -25.37
C VAL A 128 -11.26 -10.19 -24.68
N ARG A 129 -10.03 -9.75 -24.41
CA ARG A 129 -9.00 -10.53 -23.70
C ARG A 129 -9.37 -10.83 -22.24
N GLU A 130 -9.95 -9.88 -21.52
CA GLU A 130 -10.32 -10.04 -20.11
C GLU A 130 -11.52 -10.98 -19.97
N ALA A 131 -12.52 -10.84 -20.84
CA ALA A 131 -13.66 -11.77 -20.90
C ALA A 131 -13.20 -13.21 -21.13
N ARG A 132 -12.29 -13.44 -22.10
CA ARG A 132 -11.72 -14.78 -22.36
C ARG A 132 -10.93 -15.33 -21.18
N LEU A 133 -10.20 -14.50 -20.45
CA LEU A 133 -9.45 -14.93 -19.26
C LEU A 133 -10.39 -15.32 -18.12
N VAL A 134 -11.44 -14.53 -17.88
CA VAL A 134 -12.46 -14.86 -16.88
C VAL A 134 -13.20 -16.14 -17.23
N GLU A 135 -13.54 -16.33 -18.50
CA GLU A 135 -14.17 -17.57 -18.99
C GLU A 135 -13.25 -18.78 -18.84
N ALA A 136 -11.97 -18.65 -19.20
CA ALA A 136 -10.97 -19.70 -18.98
C ALA A 136 -10.80 -20.04 -17.49
N ILE A 137 -10.81 -19.05 -16.59
CA ILE A 137 -10.75 -19.28 -15.14
C ILE A 137 -12.01 -20.01 -14.67
N ARG A 138 -13.20 -19.65 -15.18
CA ARG A 138 -14.47 -20.35 -14.90
C ARG A 138 -14.43 -21.81 -15.39
N GLU A 139 -13.87 -22.07 -16.56
CA GLU A 139 -13.72 -23.44 -17.06
C GLU A 139 -12.73 -24.25 -16.21
N ILE A 140 -11.60 -23.67 -15.84
CA ILE A 140 -10.58 -24.35 -15.01
C ILE A 140 -11.14 -24.67 -13.62
N THR A 141 -11.89 -23.73 -13.02
CA THR A 141 -12.52 -23.94 -11.70
C THR A 141 -13.60 -25.01 -11.75
N LYS A 142 -14.45 -25.02 -12.79
CA LYS A 142 -15.45 -26.08 -13.01
C LYS A 142 -14.80 -27.45 -13.19
N ARG A 143 -13.86 -27.57 -14.13
CA ARG A 143 -13.13 -28.84 -14.37
C ARG A 143 -12.33 -29.28 -13.14
N GLY A 144 -11.81 -28.33 -12.37
CA GLY A 144 -11.13 -28.60 -11.12
C GLY A 144 -12.08 -29.17 -10.05
N ARG A 145 -13.28 -28.61 -9.92
CA ARG A 145 -14.33 -29.13 -9.04
C ARG A 145 -14.75 -30.54 -9.43
N ASP A 146 -14.99 -30.79 -10.71
CA ASP A 146 -15.37 -32.11 -11.22
C ASP A 146 -14.26 -33.14 -10.94
N LEU A 147 -12.99 -32.77 -11.14
CA LEU A 147 -11.85 -33.63 -10.82
C LEU A 147 -11.73 -33.90 -9.30
N ALA A 148 -12.02 -32.92 -8.46
CA ALA A 148 -12.03 -33.10 -7.01
C ALA A 148 -13.11 -34.11 -6.58
N VAL A 149 -14.31 -34.02 -7.17
CA VAL A 149 -15.40 -34.98 -6.91
C VAL A 149 -15.03 -36.38 -7.40
N LEU A 150 -14.57 -36.52 -8.65
CA LEU A 150 -14.16 -37.80 -9.22
C LEU A 150 -13.02 -38.46 -8.44
N SER A 151 -12.04 -37.67 -7.98
CA SER A 151 -10.95 -38.19 -7.16
C SER A 151 -11.42 -38.65 -5.77
N ALA A 152 -12.42 -37.98 -5.18
CA ALA A 152 -13.02 -38.41 -3.93
C ALA A 152 -13.83 -39.70 -4.10
N GLU A 153 -14.63 -39.81 -5.17
CA GLU A 153 -15.37 -41.02 -5.52
C GLU A 153 -14.43 -42.21 -5.76
N PHE A 154 -13.37 -42.02 -6.56
CA PHE A 154 -12.34 -43.02 -6.76
C PHE A 154 -11.69 -43.47 -5.44
N CYS A 155 -11.40 -42.53 -4.54
CA CYS A 155 -10.86 -42.86 -3.21
C CYS A 155 -11.85 -43.70 -2.38
N THR A 156 -13.16 -43.44 -2.46
CA THR A 156 -14.16 -44.25 -1.77
C THR A 156 -14.29 -45.67 -2.33
N GLU A 157 -14.20 -45.83 -3.66
CA GLU A 157 -14.20 -47.14 -4.31
C GLU A 157 -12.95 -47.95 -3.94
N VAL A 158 -11.78 -47.33 -3.99
CA VAL A 158 -10.52 -47.99 -3.61
C VAL A 158 -10.51 -48.33 -2.12
N ASP A 159 -11.03 -47.48 -1.23
CA ASP A 159 -11.15 -47.79 0.20
C ASP A 159 -12.10 -48.97 0.46
N ALA A 160 -13.20 -49.09 -0.31
CA ALA A 160 -14.09 -50.26 -0.24
C ALA A 160 -13.36 -51.55 -0.67
N VAL A 161 -12.53 -51.50 -1.71
CA VAL A 161 -11.70 -52.63 -2.14
C VAL A 161 -10.66 -52.95 -1.08
N VAL A 162 -9.95 -51.96 -0.54
CA VAL A 162 -8.91 -52.14 0.48
C VAL A 162 -9.45 -52.70 1.79
N LYS A 163 -10.73 -52.43 2.13
CA LYS A 163 -11.42 -53.04 3.27
C LYS A 163 -11.72 -54.54 3.08
N SER A 164 -11.79 -55.02 1.85
CA SER A 164 -11.99 -56.45 1.56
C SER A 164 -10.70 -57.28 1.61
N LEU A 165 -9.52 -56.64 1.67
CA LEU A 165 -8.26 -57.33 1.88
C LEU A 165 -8.10 -57.83 3.33
N PRO A 166 -7.42 -58.98 3.53
CA PRO A 166 -7.16 -59.52 4.86
C PRO A 166 -6.34 -58.54 5.71
N ALA A 167 -6.72 -58.41 6.99
CA ALA A 167 -6.04 -57.55 7.95
C ALA A 167 -4.58 -58.02 8.14
N GLY A 168 -3.62 -57.12 7.91
CA GLY A 168 -2.18 -57.39 8.04
C GLY A 168 -1.34 -57.12 6.80
N ASN A 169 -1.96 -56.89 5.63
CA ASN A 169 -1.22 -56.52 4.42
C ASN A 169 -0.62 -55.11 4.53
N LEU A 170 0.71 -55.02 4.57
CA LEU A 170 1.47 -53.75 4.50
C LEU A 170 1.07 -52.91 3.27
N GLU A 171 0.70 -53.58 2.17
CA GLU A 171 0.21 -52.90 0.97
C GLU A 171 -1.15 -52.22 1.18
N GLY A 172 -2.05 -52.82 1.97
CA GLY A 172 -3.33 -52.21 2.32
C GLY A 172 -3.17 -50.97 3.20
N VAL A 173 -2.23 -50.99 4.13
CA VAL A 173 -1.88 -49.81 4.95
C VAL A 173 -1.26 -48.71 4.09
N ARG A 174 -0.36 -49.07 3.15
CA ARG A 174 0.24 -48.12 2.21
C ARG A 174 -0.79 -47.50 1.26
N LEU A 175 -1.77 -48.28 0.81
CA LEU A 175 -2.87 -47.78 -0.02
C LEU A 175 -3.78 -46.83 0.76
N ARG A 176 -4.09 -47.11 2.03
CA ARG A 176 -4.86 -46.19 2.89
C ARG A 176 -4.17 -44.85 3.09
N LEU A 177 -2.86 -44.83 3.37
CA LEU A 177 -2.11 -43.59 3.49
C LEU A 177 -2.14 -42.76 2.19
N LYS A 178 -2.02 -43.41 1.03
CA LYS A 178 -2.13 -42.73 -0.28
C LYS A 178 -3.54 -42.19 -0.53
N ILE A 179 -4.58 -42.93 -0.12
CA ILE A 179 -5.98 -42.48 -0.20
C ILE A 179 -6.16 -41.22 0.65
N ASP A 180 -5.64 -41.21 1.88
CA ASP A 180 -5.73 -40.04 2.77
C ASP A 180 -4.97 -38.82 2.21
N GLU A 181 -3.81 -39.02 1.60
CA GLU A 181 -3.06 -37.95 0.91
C GLU A 181 -3.86 -37.37 -0.28
N VAL A 182 -4.45 -38.24 -1.12
CA VAL A 182 -5.26 -37.83 -2.28
C VAL A 182 -6.55 -37.16 -1.84
N LEU A 183 -7.24 -37.67 -0.82
CA LEU A 183 -8.42 -37.02 -0.23
C LEU A 183 -8.06 -35.67 0.39
N GLY A 184 -6.93 -35.58 1.09
CA GLY A 184 -6.43 -34.32 1.63
C GLY A 184 -6.14 -33.29 0.53
N ALA A 185 -5.51 -33.71 -0.56
CA ALA A 185 -5.24 -32.86 -1.72
C ALA A 185 -6.53 -32.46 -2.47
N SER A 186 -7.45 -33.40 -2.65
CA SER A 186 -8.76 -33.17 -3.29
C SER A 186 -9.62 -32.20 -2.49
N ARG A 187 -9.68 -32.33 -1.15
CA ARG A 187 -10.41 -31.37 -0.30
C ARG A 187 -9.82 -29.96 -0.34
N LYS A 188 -8.48 -29.85 -0.32
CA LYS A 188 -7.79 -28.56 -0.47
C LYS A 188 -8.07 -27.94 -1.83
N PHE A 189 -8.03 -28.74 -2.89
CA PHE A 189 -8.32 -28.30 -4.25
C PHE A 189 -9.79 -27.92 -4.42
N SER A 190 -10.72 -28.69 -3.83
CA SER A 190 -12.14 -28.38 -3.77
C SER A 190 -12.38 -27.03 -3.11
N ALA A 191 -11.75 -26.76 -1.96
CA ALA A 191 -11.86 -25.48 -1.26
C ALA A 191 -11.33 -24.28 -2.09
N VAL A 192 -10.28 -24.48 -2.89
CA VAL A 192 -9.77 -23.44 -3.80
C VAL A 192 -10.66 -23.28 -5.05
N SER A 193 -11.28 -24.37 -5.53
CA SER A 193 -12.21 -24.37 -6.66
C SER A 193 -13.65 -23.95 -6.29
N GLN A 194 -13.95 -23.87 -4.99
CA GLN A 194 -15.11 -23.18 -4.41
C GLN A 194 -14.92 -21.66 -4.37
N TRP A 195 -14.03 -21.13 -5.22
CA TRP A 195 -14.19 -19.77 -5.70
C TRP A 195 -15.49 -19.70 -6.49
N ASP A 196 -16.62 -19.72 -5.79
CA ASP A 196 -17.92 -19.44 -6.35
C ASP A 196 -17.89 -17.99 -6.78
N ILE A 197 -17.62 -17.81 -8.06
CA ILE A 197 -17.99 -16.68 -8.87
C ILE A 197 -19.52 -16.76 -9.12
N GLU A 198 -20.28 -17.15 -8.10
CA GLU A 198 -21.72 -17.02 -8.08
C GLU A 198 -21.97 -15.77 -7.24
N SER A 199 -21.91 -14.63 -7.91
CA SER A 199 -22.32 -13.34 -7.38
C SER A 199 -23.83 -13.37 -7.13
N SER A 200 -24.28 -14.06 -6.10
CA SER A 200 -25.61 -13.81 -5.57
C SER A 200 -25.60 -12.37 -5.04
N PRO A 201 -26.43 -11.45 -5.57
CA PRO A 201 -26.49 -10.10 -5.05
C PRO A 201 -26.77 -10.15 -3.55
N VAL A 202 -26.00 -9.41 -2.76
CA VAL A 202 -26.16 -9.38 -1.30
C VAL A 202 -27.56 -8.89 -0.99
N SER A 203 -28.43 -9.80 -0.55
CA SER A 203 -29.77 -9.47 -0.07
C SER A 203 -29.72 -8.95 1.36
N ARG A 204 -28.79 -9.47 2.18
CA ARG A 204 -28.62 -9.13 3.60
C ARG A 204 -27.16 -9.12 4.00
N CYS A 205 -26.74 -8.13 4.78
CA CYS A 205 -25.41 -8.07 5.38
C CYS A 205 -25.48 -7.56 6.81
N ARG A 206 -24.54 -7.96 7.68
CA ARG A 206 -24.46 -7.45 9.06
C ARG A 206 -23.39 -6.39 9.16
N LEU A 207 -23.66 -5.32 9.90
CA LEU A 207 -22.68 -4.25 10.09
C LEU A 207 -21.48 -4.78 10.91
N THR A 208 -20.26 -4.68 10.39
CA THR A 208 -19.05 -5.12 11.11
C THR A 208 -18.61 -4.09 12.13
N ALA A 209 -18.57 -2.81 11.73
CA ALA A 209 -18.17 -1.71 12.58
C ALA A 209 -18.93 -0.44 12.22
N VAL A 210 -19.23 0.39 13.22
CA VAL A 210 -19.90 1.68 13.07
C VAL A 210 -18.98 2.74 13.67
N ASN A 211 -18.60 3.74 12.88
CA ASN A 211 -17.83 4.88 13.35
C ASN A 211 -18.75 6.11 13.41
N VAL A 212 -19.09 6.52 14.64
CA VAL A 212 -20.00 7.64 14.91
C VAL A 212 -19.33 8.99 14.64
N GLU A 213 -18.01 9.10 14.81
CA GLU A 213 -17.26 10.36 14.61
C GLU A 213 -17.16 10.73 13.13
N LEU A 214 -16.95 9.71 12.29
CA LEU A 214 -16.73 9.89 10.85
C LEU A 214 -17.99 9.57 10.01
N ASN A 215 -19.12 9.30 10.66
CA ASN A 215 -20.42 9.03 10.03
C ASN A 215 -20.43 7.89 8.99
N PHE A 216 -19.60 6.86 9.17
CA PHE A 216 -19.56 5.71 8.26
C PHE A 216 -19.64 4.36 8.98
N VAL A 217 -20.00 3.35 8.18
CA VAL A 217 -20.21 1.98 8.59
C VAL A 217 -19.39 1.05 7.70
N VAL A 218 -18.74 0.08 8.29
CA VAL A 218 -17.99 -0.95 7.58
C VAL A 218 -18.85 -2.21 7.45
N LEU A 219 -18.93 -2.70 6.23
CA LEU A 219 -19.70 -3.86 5.81
C LEU A 219 -18.75 -5.00 5.43
N PRO A 220 -19.04 -6.26 5.81
CA PRO A 220 -18.28 -7.45 5.44
C PRO A 220 -18.68 -7.95 4.04
N VAL A 221 -19.10 -7.02 3.19
CA VAL A 221 -19.48 -7.28 1.79
C VAL A 221 -18.79 -6.23 0.95
N GLY A 222 -18.38 -6.61 -0.25
CA GLY A 222 -17.55 -5.82 -1.12
C GLY A 222 -17.78 -6.24 -2.55
N TYR A 223 -16.78 -6.03 -3.38
CA TYR A 223 -16.97 -6.13 -4.81
C TYR A 223 -17.20 -7.55 -5.32
N SER A 224 -16.53 -8.53 -4.70
CA SER A 224 -16.76 -9.96 -4.98
C SER A 224 -18.20 -10.40 -4.70
N HIS A 225 -18.95 -9.60 -3.94
CA HIS A 225 -20.34 -9.85 -3.58
C HIS A 225 -21.33 -8.95 -4.36
N GLY A 226 -20.88 -8.25 -5.40
CA GLY A 226 -21.73 -7.37 -6.22
C GLY A 226 -22.07 -6.02 -5.58
N VAL A 227 -21.35 -5.60 -4.54
CA VAL A 227 -21.52 -4.28 -3.92
C VAL A 227 -20.74 -3.23 -4.70
N PHE A 228 -21.40 -2.13 -5.09
CA PHE A 228 -20.81 -1.02 -5.83
C PHE A 228 -21.03 0.32 -5.12
N ASN A 229 -20.20 1.32 -5.47
CA ASN A 229 -20.34 2.67 -4.95
C ASN A 229 -21.67 3.29 -5.44
N GLY A 230 -22.47 3.79 -4.52
CA GLY A 230 -23.82 4.29 -4.79
C GLY A 230 -24.94 3.30 -4.43
N LEU A 231 -24.61 2.05 -4.09
CA LEU A 231 -25.60 1.09 -3.59
C LEU A 231 -26.24 1.62 -2.30
N MET A 232 -27.56 1.59 -2.25
CA MET A 232 -28.35 1.97 -1.08
C MET A 232 -28.71 0.74 -0.26
N LEU A 233 -28.43 0.79 1.04
CA LEU A 233 -28.76 -0.25 2.02
C LEU A 233 -29.67 0.34 3.08
N TYR A 234 -30.62 -0.45 3.56
CA TYR A 234 -31.60 -0.06 4.56
C TYR A 234 -31.39 -0.87 5.82
N VAL A 235 -31.18 -0.19 6.94
CA VAL A 235 -31.13 -0.82 8.25
C VAL A 235 -32.49 -0.60 8.92
N PRO A 236 -33.24 -1.66 9.28
CA PRO A 236 -34.45 -1.52 10.06
C PRO A 236 -34.09 -0.91 11.41
N GLY A 237 -34.84 0.11 11.83
CA GLY A 237 -34.61 0.73 13.12
C GLY A 237 -34.94 -0.22 14.27
N LYS A 238 -34.39 0.04 15.47
CA LYS A 238 -34.55 -0.81 16.66
C LYS A 238 -36.01 -1.02 17.09
N THR A 239 -36.94 -0.18 16.62
CA THR A 239 -38.38 -0.27 16.91
C THR A 239 -39.16 -0.23 15.59
N ALA A 240 -40.27 -0.97 15.48
CA ALA A 240 -41.13 -0.98 14.29
C ALA A 240 -41.72 0.40 13.90
N ALA A 241 -41.65 1.39 14.80
CA ALA A 241 -42.08 2.77 14.58
C ALA A 241 -40.93 3.74 14.20
N SER A 242 -39.68 3.29 14.21
CA SER A 242 -38.52 4.13 13.84
C SER A 242 -38.24 4.02 12.35
N ALA A 243 -38.05 5.18 11.69
CA ALA A 243 -37.75 5.22 10.26
C ALA A 243 -36.46 4.43 9.95
N PRO A 244 -36.44 3.66 8.85
CA PRO A 244 -35.26 2.90 8.45
C PRO A 244 -34.11 3.84 8.11
N VAL A 245 -32.91 3.52 8.60
CA VAL A 245 -31.70 4.30 8.31
C VAL A 245 -31.18 3.90 6.94
N LYS A 246 -31.01 4.87 6.05
CA LYS A 246 -30.46 4.67 4.70
C LYS A 246 -28.96 4.85 4.72
N LEU A 247 -28.25 3.84 4.23
CA LEU A 247 -26.81 3.83 4.05
C LEU A 247 -26.49 3.88 2.56
N ARG A 248 -25.55 4.74 2.15
CA ARG A 248 -25.03 4.78 0.79
C ARG A 248 -23.58 4.31 0.80
N VAL A 249 -23.28 3.26 0.04
CA VAL A 249 -21.91 2.77 -0.14
C VAL A 249 -21.10 3.81 -0.90
N PHE A 250 -19.93 4.21 -0.38
CA PHE A 250 -19.05 5.20 -1.04
C PHE A 250 -17.66 4.65 -1.37
N ALA A 251 -17.24 3.58 -0.71
CA ALA A 251 -15.99 2.90 -1.02
C ALA A 251 -16.16 1.39 -0.92
N THR A 252 -15.60 0.66 -1.89
CA THR A 252 -15.63 -0.80 -1.94
C THR A 252 -14.21 -1.36 -2.12
N ARG A 253 -13.95 -2.50 -1.49
CA ARG A 253 -12.79 -3.37 -1.66
C ARG A 253 -13.28 -4.78 -2.02
N SER A 254 -12.36 -5.70 -2.27
CA SER A 254 -12.68 -7.09 -2.66
C SER A 254 -13.75 -7.75 -1.76
N HIS A 255 -13.60 -7.67 -0.43
CA HIS A 255 -14.52 -8.30 0.55
C HIS A 255 -15.08 -7.36 1.62
N THR A 256 -14.81 -6.06 1.51
CA THR A 256 -15.27 -5.06 2.48
C THR A 256 -15.77 -3.81 1.77
N ALA A 257 -16.72 -3.11 2.38
CA ALA A 257 -17.22 -1.85 1.87
C ALA A 257 -17.46 -0.87 3.01
N ALA A 258 -17.35 0.41 2.71
CA ALA A 258 -17.71 1.50 3.60
C ALA A 258 -18.95 2.21 3.06
N ALA A 259 -19.91 2.43 3.95
CA ALA A 259 -21.15 3.13 3.66
C ALA A 259 -21.34 4.33 4.59
N GLN A 260 -21.85 5.42 4.06
CA GLN A 260 -22.18 6.64 4.79
C GLN A 260 -23.68 6.67 5.07
N VAL A 261 -24.08 7.23 6.20
CA VAL A 261 -25.51 7.47 6.49
C VAL A 261 -26.04 8.60 5.60
N ALA A 262 -27.01 8.28 4.75
CA ALA A 262 -27.65 9.24 3.84
C ALA A 262 -28.91 9.85 4.45
N ASP A 263 -29.73 9.05 5.14
CA ASP A 263 -30.92 9.49 5.89
C ASP A 263 -31.00 8.71 7.20
N GLY A 264 -31.22 9.40 8.32
CA GLY A 264 -31.38 8.82 9.67
C GLY A 264 -30.20 9.09 10.61
N ASP A 265 -30.36 8.70 11.88
CA ASP A 265 -29.36 8.94 12.92
C ASP A 265 -28.36 7.77 13.05
N ILE A 266 -27.07 8.05 12.88
CA ILE A 266 -26.01 7.04 13.02
C ILE A 266 -25.93 6.46 14.43
N ARG A 267 -26.37 7.21 15.44
CA ARG A 267 -26.36 6.78 16.86
C ARG A 267 -27.31 5.61 17.13
N THR A 268 -28.25 5.37 16.22
CA THR A 268 -29.15 4.22 16.30
C THR A 268 -28.49 2.94 15.76
N LEU A 269 -27.42 3.07 14.97
CA LEU A 269 -26.68 1.96 14.38
C LEU A 269 -25.76 1.29 15.40
N SER A 270 -25.68 -0.03 15.33
CA SER A 270 -24.84 -0.83 16.21
C SER A 270 -24.18 -1.94 15.40
N PRO A 271 -22.92 -2.31 15.70
CA PRO A 271 -22.31 -3.49 15.10
C PRO A 271 -23.21 -4.71 15.28
N GLY A 272 -23.36 -5.51 14.22
CA GLY A 272 -24.22 -6.70 14.18
C GLY A 272 -25.64 -6.47 13.67
N MET A 273 -26.09 -5.22 13.48
CA MET A 273 -27.41 -4.97 12.87
C MET A 273 -27.44 -5.41 11.40
N GLU A 274 -28.60 -5.89 10.96
CA GLU A 274 -28.80 -6.37 9.58
C GLU A 274 -29.16 -5.20 8.66
N ALA A 275 -28.47 -5.10 7.54
CA ALA A 275 -28.72 -4.16 6.46
C ALA A 275 -29.20 -4.94 5.23
N VAL A 276 -30.29 -4.47 4.63
CA VAL A 276 -30.98 -5.13 3.51
C VAL A 276 -30.95 -4.20 2.30
N THR A 277 -30.78 -4.77 1.10
CA THR A 277 -30.85 -4.03 -0.16
C THR A 277 -32.28 -3.69 -0.59
N ASP A 278 -33.28 -4.46 -0.15
CA ASP A 278 -34.70 -4.26 -0.47
C ASP A 278 -35.49 -3.55 0.64
N LEU A 279 -36.09 -2.41 0.33
CA LEU A 279 -37.05 -1.70 1.21
C LEU A 279 -38.24 -2.59 1.62
N GLN A 280 -38.73 -3.47 0.73
CA GLN A 280 -39.89 -4.32 1.01
C GLN A 280 -39.64 -5.40 2.06
N GLN A 281 -38.38 -5.79 2.26
CA GLN A 281 -38.01 -6.78 3.28
C GLN A 281 -37.91 -6.18 4.69
N THR A 282 -37.99 -4.85 4.81
CA THR A 282 -37.93 -4.13 6.10
C THR A 282 -39.31 -3.93 6.77
N ILE A 283 -40.42 -4.24 6.06
CA ILE A 283 -41.80 -4.04 6.53
C ILE A 283 -42.47 -5.37 6.97
N LYS A 284 -41.69 -6.43 7.22
CA LYS A 284 -42.21 -7.70 7.77
C LYS A 284 -42.10 -7.77 9.28
#